data_AF-A0A7V3VVX1-F1
#
_entry.id   AF-A0A7V3VVX1-F1
#
_cell.length_a   1.000
_cell.length_b   1.000
_cell.length_c   1.000
_cell.angle_alpha   90.00
_cell.angle_beta   90.00
_cell.angle_gamma   90.00
#
_symmetry.space_group_name_H-M   'P 1'
#
loop_
_entity.id
_entity.type
_entity.pdbx_description
1 polymer ?
#
loop_
_entity_poly.entity_id
_entity_poly.type
_entity_poly.pdbx_seq_one_letter_code
_entity_poly.pdbx_strand_id
1 'polypeptide(L)'
;MKGLVSLSKKCKYNRENIRQIEKDVDEYVIDTIINRYGERIDCQRDAETEDGFCLLHDPKAWSIKPNEVLSKFYNELKKGERFFIGIHFPTVELSKRKFERLEMPLCKFHQRADFSGAEFSSEANFSGAKFFGSTTFDNSTFFEKALFEKSDFSHELLVNCLNPYNMISFRRVEFEKPEKVVFDGCDMKRVSFIHTNIERINFRNLKWNGYKIYDEKLLLLKNSEKERKEFVENGRRKLKKILEGLNEEVKDNEVNEEIEKVLELRIPNVLKEIRELESKKRVGYEEERLNELYEELKKEKEKIKNEVNEAIKKALKKYKEIFIGLMKT
;
A
#
# COMPACT_ATOMS: atom_id res chain seq x y z
N MET A 1 27.75 -19.62 32.70
CA MET A 1 26.56 -20.27 32.10
C MET A 1 25.38 -20.17 33.05
N LYS A 2 24.46 -19.24 32.80
CA LYS A 2 23.05 -19.37 33.16
C LYS A 2 22.27 -18.85 31.97
N GLY A 3 21.77 -19.78 31.16
CA GLY A 3 20.91 -19.47 30.04
C GLY A 3 19.61 -18.87 30.58
N LEU A 4 19.37 -17.62 30.25
CA LEU A 4 18.03 -17.07 30.27
C LEU A 4 17.35 -17.58 29.00
N VAL A 5 16.48 -18.56 29.18
CA VAL A 5 15.52 -19.00 28.18
C VAL A 5 14.71 -17.77 27.79
N SER A 6 15.00 -17.20 26.63
CA SER A 6 14.12 -16.23 25.99
C SER A 6 12.79 -16.93 25.75
N LEU A 7 11.77 -16.62 26.55
CA LEU A 7 10.39 -16.93 26.23
C LEU A 7 10.11 -16.29 24.87
N SER A 8 10.03 -17.07 23.78
CA SER A 8 9.67 -16.51 22.48
C SER A 8 8.29 -15.88 22.64
N LYS A 9 8.23 -14.55 22.58
CA LYS A 9 6.97 -13.82 22.65
C LYS A 9 6.20 -14.11 21.36
N LYS A 10 4.88 -14.24 21.43
CA LYS A 10 4.04 -14.36 20.24
C LYS A 10 3.97 -13.03 19.48
N CYS A 11 3.70 -13.11 18.18
CA CYS A 11 3.43 -11.94 17.35
C CYS A 11 2.30 -11.09 17.95
N LYS A 12 2.48 -9.77 18.02
CA LYS A 12 1.47 -8.83 18.53
C LYS A 12 0.24 -8.68 17.61
N TYR A 13 0.30 -9.13 16.36
CA TYR A 13 -0.83 -9.04 15.43
C TYR A 13 -1.94 -10.03 15.83
N ASN A 14 -2.94 -9.52 16.54
CA ASN A 14 -4.06 -10.27 17.10
C ASN A 14 -5.27 -9.36 17.29
N ARG A 15 -6.43 -9.93 17.60
CA ARG A 15 -7.70 -9.21 17.75
C ARG A 15 -7.72 -8.14 18.86
N GLU A 16 -6.84 -8.25 19.87
CA GLU A 16 -6.73 -7.27 20.96
C GLU A 16 -5.98 -6.01 20.50
N ASN A 17 -4.93 -6.20 19.69
CA ASN A 17 -4.05 -5.11 19.26
C ASN A 17 -4.39 -4.56 17.86
N ILE A 18 -5.22 -5.24 17.07
CA ILE A 18 -5.46 -4.90 15.66
C ILE A 18 -5.94 -3.46 15.45
N ARG A 19 -6.76 -2.90 16.35
CA ARG A 19 -7.21 -1.49 16.26
C ARG A 19 -6.07 -0.49 16.44
N GLN A 20 -5.08 -0.82 17.27
CA GLN A 20 -3.91 0.03 17.48
C GLN A 20 -2.90 -0.12 16.34
N ILE A 21 -2.76 -1.33 15.80
CA ILE A 21 -1.86 -1.63 14.68
C ILE A 21 -2.39 -0.99 13.39
N GLU A 22 -3.69 -1.11 13.13
CA GLU A 22 -4.38 -0.64 11.92
C GLU A 22 -5.11 0.69 12.16
N LYS A 23 -4.45 1.62 12.87
CA LYS A 23 -5.03 2.89 13.37
C LYS A 23 -5.62 3.79 12.27
N ASP A 24 -5.18 3.62 11.03
CA ASP A 24 -5.58 4.41 9.87
C ASP A 24 -6.63 3.72 9.00
N VAL A 25 -7.14 2.57 9.45
CA VAL A 25 -8.26 1.87 8.85
C VAL A 25 -9.54 2.22 9.60
N ASP A 26 -10.62 2.41 8.85
CA ASP A 26 -11.96 2.67 9.38
C ASP A 26 -12.37 1.57 10.40
N GLU A 27 -12.82 1.97 11.59
CA GLU A 27 -13.14 1.05 12.68
C GLU A 27 -14.22 0.03 12.29
N TYR A 28 -15.18 0.43 11.45
CA TYR A 28 -16.20 -0.48 10.92
C TYR A 28 -15.60 -1.63 10.11
N VAL A 29 -14.51 -1.38 9.37
CA VAL A 29 -13.81 -2.41 8.60
C VAL A 29 -13.10 -3.37 9.54
N ILE A 30 -12.45 -2.84 10.58
CA ILE A 30 -11.80 -3.66 11.61
C ILE A 30 -12.82 -4.55 12.31
N ASP A 31 -13.98 -4.01 12.70
CA ASP A 31 -15.06 -4.78 13.31
C ASP A 31 -15.60 -5.86 12.37
N THR A 32 -15.79 -5.53 11.09
CA THR A 32 -16.24 -6.49 10.07
C THR A 32 -15.24 -7.63 9.92
N ILE A 33 -13.95 -7.34 9.91
CA ILE A 33 -12.87 -8.33 9.83
C ILE A 33 -12.84 -9.19 11.10
N ILE A 34 -12.92 -8.59 12.28
CA ILE A 34 -12.98 -9.32 13.57
C ILE A 34 -14.17 -10.28 13.60
N ASN A 35 -15.36 -9.80 13.25
CA ASN A 35 -16.58 -10.60 13.22
C ASN A 35 -16.48 -11.75 12.21
N ARG A 36 -15.79 -11.51 11.08
CA ARG A 36 -15.67 -12.49 10.01
C ARG A 36 -14.65 -13.59 10.29
N TYR A 37 -13.49 -13.24 10.82
CA TYR A 37 -12.36 -14.16 10.93
C TYR A 37 -12.10 -14.66 12.36
N GLY A 38 -12.58 -13.95 13.37
CA GLY A 38 -12.44 -14.33 14.78
C GLY A 38 -10.99 -14.66 15.15
N GLU A 39 -10.78 -15.85 15.71
CA GLU A 39 -9.46 -16.33 16.15
C GLU A 39 -8.44 -16.49 15.01
N ARG A 40 -8.86 -16.54 13.74
CA ARG A 40 -7.93 -16.60 12.60
C ARG A 40 -7.09 -15.33 12.45
N ILE A 41 -7.48 -14.22 13.09
CA ILE A 41 -6.69 -12.98 13.16
C ILE A 41 -5.48 -13.16 14.08
N ASP A 42 -5.60 -14.01 15.11
CA ASP A 42 -4.58 -14.16 16.13
C ASP A 42 -3.37 -14.90 15.56
N CYS A 43 -2.32 -14.15 15.25
CA CYS A 43 -1.12 -14.68 14.63
C CYS A 43 -0.42 -15.66 15.56
N GLN A 44 -0.34 -16.93 15.16
CA GLN A 44 0.27 -17.99 15.96
C GLN A 44 1.80 -18.04 15.86
N ARG A 45 2.38 -17.22 14.98
CA ARG A 45 3.84 -17.14 14.78
C ARG A 45 4.51 -16.45 15.97
N ASP A 46 5.75 -16.84 16.20
CA ASP A 46 6.60 -16.18 17.18
C ASP A 46 7.02 -14.80 16.67
N ALA A 47 7.24 -13.87 17.59
CA ALA A 47 7.84 -12.58 17.30
C ALA A 47 9.31 -12.80 16.92
N GLU A 48 9.68 -12.28 15.76
CA GLU A 48 11.01 -12.41 15.15
C GLU A 48 11.73 -11.06 15.12
N THR A 49 11.05 -9.98 15.53
CA THR A 49 11.56 -8.61 15.45
C THR A 49 11.42 -7.89 16.78
N GLU A 50 12.24 -6.87 16.98
CA GLU A 50 12.31 -6.09 18.24
C GLU A 50 10.97 -5.43 18.59
N ASP A 51 10.21 -5.05 17.56
CA ASP A 51 8.88 -4.44 17.70
C ASP A 51 7.80 -5.46 18.14
N GLY A 52 8.14 -6.75 18.23
CA GLY A 52 7.26 -7.82 18.71
C GLY A 52 6.36 -8.42 17.63
N PHE A 53 6.74 -8.28 16.36
CA PHE A 53 6.03 -8.86 15.23
C PHE A 53 6.73 -10.11 14.69
N CYS A 54 5.98 -11.00 14.04
CA CYS A 54 6.59 -11.97 13.15
C CYS A 54 7.06 -11.28 11.86
N LEU A 55 7.89 -11.97 11.08
CA LEU A 55 8.45 -11.41 9.84
C LEU A 55 7.40 -10.89 8.85
N LEU A 56 6.20 -11.48 8.79
CA LEU A 56 5.12 -11.08 7.87
C LEU A 56 4.32 -9.86 8.34
N HIS A 57 4.29 -9.61 9.65
CA HIS A 57 3.51 -8.52 10.27
C HIS A 57 4.35 -7.32 10.66
N ASP A 58 5.68 -7.42 10.55
CA ASP A 58 6.56 -6.29 10.84
C ASP A 58 6.48 -5.24 9.71
N PRO A 59 6.11 -3.98 10.03
CA PRO A 59 5.98 -2.90 9.05
C PRO A 59 7.27 -2.52 8.30
N LYS A 60 8.44 -2.95 8.77
CA LYS A 60 9.77 -2.66 8.21
C LYS A 60 10.36 -3.87 7.46
N ALA A 61 9.89 -5.08 7.74
CA ALA A 61 10.51 -6.30 7.19
C ALA A 61 10.42 -6.38 5.66
N TRP A 62 9.35 -5.86 5.05
CA TRP A 62 9.18 -5.86 3.60
C TRP A 62 10.30 -5.08 2.87
N SER A 63 10.88 -4.05 3.50
CA SER A 63 11.92 -3.22 2.89
C SER A 63 13.32 -3.68 3.28
N ILE A 64 13.52 -4.12 4.53
CA ILE A 64 14.83 -4.55 5.05
C ILE A 64 15.18 -5.97 4.56
N LYS A 65 14.21 -6.88 4.54
CA LYS A 65 14.40 -8.30 4.24
C LYS A 65 13.27 -8.85 3.33
N PRO A 66 13.07 -8.24 2.14
CA PRO A 66 11.98 -8.59 1.21
C PRO A 66 11.97 -10.08 0.82
N ASN A 67 13.14 -10.66 0.58
CA ASN A 67 13.26 -12.05 0.14
C ASN A 67 12.84 -13.05 1.23
N GLU A 68 13.10 -12.74 2.50
CA GLU A 68 12.69 -13.60 3.61
C GLU A 68 11.17 -13.53 3.82
N VAL A 69 10.59 -12.33 3.74
CA VAL A 69 9.13 -12.11 3.78
C VAL A 69 8.44 -12.94 2.69
N LEU A 70 8.90 -12.83 1.44
CA LEU A 70 8.34 -13.58 0.32
C LEU A 70 8.53 -15.09 0.46
N SER A 71 9.71 -15.54 0.88
CA SER A 71 9.98 -16.96 1.09
C SER A 71 9.03 -17.54 2.13
N LYS A 72 8.80 -16.81 3.23
CA LYS A 72 7.87 -17.22 4.28
C LYS A 72 6.43 -17.27 3.78
N PHE A 73 5.98 -16.23 3.07
CA PHE A 73 4.65 -16.16 2.47
C PHE A 73 4.39 -17.31 1.49
N TYR A 74 5.28 -17.54 0.50
CA TYR A 74 5.08 -18.61 -0.48
C TYR A 74 5.14 -20.01 0.15
N ASN A 75 5.92 -20.19 1.22
CA ASN A 75 5.94 -21.43 1.98
C ASN A 75 4.59 -21.70 2.67
N GLU A 76 3.97 -20.68 3.27
CA GLU A 76 2.63 -20.80 3.86
C GLU A 76 1.57 -21.06 2.79
N LEU A 77 1.64 -20.34 1.67
CA LEU A 77 0.74 -20.53 0.54
C LEU A 77 0.83 -21.96 -0.02
N LYS A 78 2.05 -22.51 -0.14
CA LYS A 78 2.30 -23.88 -0.59
C LYS A 78 1.73 -24.93 0.38
N LYS A 79 1.71 -24.63 1.69
CA LYS A 79 1.10 -25.48 2.72
C LYS A 79 -0.43 -25.45 2.75
N GLY A 80 -1.06 -24.62 1.93
CA GLY A 80 -2.51 -24.51 1.87
C GLY A 80 -3.08 -23.32 2.63
N GLU A 81 -2.25 -22.47 3.25
CA GLU A 81 -2.74 -21.25 3.89
C GLU A 81 -3.37 -20.32 2.85
N ARG A 82 -4.52 -19.73 3.19
CA ARG A 82 -5.29 -18.80 2.36
C ARG A 82 -5.68 -17.52 3.10
N PHE A 83 -5.44 -17.45 4.41
CA PHE A 83 -5.76 -16.32 5.26
C PHE A 83 -4.48 -15.55 5.61
N PHE A 84 -4.29 -14.46 4.89
CA PHE A 84 -3.13 -13.58 5.02
C PHE A 84 -3.63 -12.21 5.49
N ILE A 85 -3.85 -12.06 6.79
CA ILE A 85 -4.43 -10.84 7.36
C ILE A 85 -3.31 -9.88 7.75
N GLY A 86 -3.34 -8.63 7.27
CA GLY A 86 -2.43 -7.57 7.75
C GLY A 86 -0.97 -7.68 7.32
N ILE A 87 -0.64 -8.52 6.33
CA ILE A 87 0.74 -8.74 5.91
C ILE A 87 1.28 -7.55 5.11
N HIS A 88 2.55 -7.20 5.34
CA HIS A 88 3.30 -6.24 4.55
C HIS A 88 4.07 -6.94 3.43
N PHE A 89 3.65 -6.73 2.18
CA PHE A 89 4.25 -7.31 0.99
C PHE A 89 5.21 -6.33 0.31
N PRO A 90 6.42 -6.80 -0.08
CA PRO A 90 7.24 -6.12 -1.08
C PRO A 90 6.62 -6.36 -2.47
N THR A 91 7.42 -6.70 -3.49
CA THR A 91 6.86 -7.17 -4.77
C THR A 91 6.37 -8.62 -4.64
N VAL A 92 5.11 -8.89 -4.98
CA VAL A 92 4.48 -10.22 -4.88
C VAL A 92 3.91 -10.68 -6.22
N GLU A 93 4.10 -11.96 -6.54
CA GLU A 93 3.84 -12.56 -7.85
C GLU A 93 2.94 -13.81 -7.69
N LEU A 94 1.65 -13.61 -7.93
CA LEU A 94 0.58 -14.60 -7.82
C LEU A 94 -0.12 -14.86 -9.16
N SER A 95 0.49 -14.41 -10.27
CA SER A 95 -0.05 -14.59 -11.61
C SER A 95 -0.27 -16.06 -11.96
N LYS A 96 -1.36 -16.33 -12.69
CA LYS A 96 -1.77 -17.65 -13.21
C LYS A 96 -2.00 -18.73 -12.14
N ARG A 97 -2.10 -18.34 -10.87
CA ARG A 97 -2.39 -19.27 -9.77
C ARG A 97 -3.89 -19.47 -9.62
N LYS A 98 -4.27 -20.68 -9.22
CA LYS A 98 -5.65 -21.02 -8.87
C LYS A 98 -5.81 -21.03 -7.36
N PHE A 99 -6.80 -20.30 -6.87
CA PHE A 99 -7.17 -20.24 -5.47
C PHE A 99 -8.58 -20.78 -5.32
N GLU A 100 -8.76 -21.67 -4.34
CA GLU A 100 -10.11 -21.97 -3.85
C GLU A 100 -10.70 -20.70 -3.24
N ARG A 101 -10.00 -20.16 -2.25
CA ARG A 101 -10.31 -18.90 -1.56
C ARG A 101 -9.01 -18.16 -1.34
N LEU A 102 -9.01 -16.83 -1.34
CA LEU A 102 -7.84 -16.02 -0.97
C LEU A 102 -8.28 -14.81 -0.14
N GLU A 103 -7.90 -14.78 1.12
CA GLU A 103 -8.26 -13.73 2.07
C GLU A 103 -6.99 -12.92 2.36
N MET A 104 -6.93 -11.68 1.87
CA MET A 104 -5.84 -10.73 2.10
C MET A 104 -6.33 -9.40 2.71
N PRO A 105 -7.23 -9.42 3.72
CA PRO A 105 -7.73 -8.19 4.31
C PRO A 105 -6.59 -7.48 5.05
N LEU A 106 -6.62 -6.14 5.01
CA LEU A 106 -5.64 -5.27 5.67
C LEU A 106 -4.19 -5.44 5.17
N CYS A 107 -3.93 -6.20 4.11
CA CYS A 107 -2.59 -6.35 3.55
C CYS A 107 -2.07 -5.04 2.92
N LYS A 108 -0.76 -4.84 2.95
CA LYS A 108 -0.10 -3.67 2.36
C LYS A 108 0.81 -4.13 1.25
N PHE A 109 0.49 -3.74 0.02
CA PHE A 109 1.29 -4.02 -1.17
C PHE A 109 2.15 -2.80 -1.48
N HIS A 110 3.32 -2.72 -0.87
CA HIS A 110 4.24 -1.56 -0.95
C HIS A 110 4.83 -1.38 -2.35
N GLN A 111 4.97 -2.47 -3.11
CA GLN A 111 5.49 -2.47 -4.46
C GLN A 111 4.51 -3.16 -5.43
N ARG A 112 5.03 -3.80 -6.48
CA ARG A 112 4.19 -4.46 -7.49
C ARG A 112 3.47 -5.67 -6.88
N ALA A 113 2.17 -5.79 -7.15
CA ALA A 113 1.41 -7.00 -6.85
C ALA A 113 0.76 -7.54 -8.13
N ASP A 114 1.12 -8.76 -8.52
CA ASP A 114 0.66 -9.37 -9.77
C ASP A 114 -0.26 -10.56 -9.50
N PHE A 115 -1.55 -10.41 -9.83
CA PHE A 115 -2.58 -11.44 -9.81
C PHE A 115 -3.07 -11.77 -11.24
N SER A 116 -2.30 -11.41 -12.28
CA SER A 116 -2.72 -11.55 -13.68
C SER A 116 -3.00 -13.02 -14.02
N GLY A 117 -4.14 -13.31 -14.62
CA GLY A 117 -4.54 -14.67 -14.98
C GLY A 117 -4.83 -15.58 -13.78
N ALA A 118 -4.91 -15.04 -12.55
CA ALA A 118 -5.29 -15.83 -11.41
C ALA A 118 -6.78 -16.24 -11.49
N GLU A 119 -7.12 -17.40 -10.93
CA GLU A 119 -8.50 -17.88 -10.86
C GLU A 119 -8.90 -17.99 -9.38
N PHE A 120 -10.03 -17.38 -9.01
CA PHE A 120 -10.59 -17.42 -7.66
C PHE A 120 -11.94 -18.14 -7.69
N SER A 121 -11.94 -19.44 -7.36
CA SER A 121 -13.13 -20.29 -7.49
C SER A 121 -14.18 -20.07 -6.38
N SER A 122 -13.79 -19.46 -5.27
CA SER A 122 -14.65 -18.98 -4.20
C SER A 122 -14.32 -17.51 -3.90
N GLU A 123 -14.52 -17.09 -2.66
CA GLU A 123 -14.33 -15.71 -2.24
C GLU A 123 -12.86 -15.26 -2.30
N ALA A 124 -12.65 -14.06 -2.85
CA ALA A 124 -11.42 -13.30 -2.76
C ALA A 124 -11.68 -11.98 -2.01
N ASN A 125 -10.98 -11.76 -0.90
CA ASN A 125 -11.23 -10.60 -0.04
C ASN A 125 -9.96 -9.77 0.14
N PHE A 126 -10.05 -8.49 -0.21
CA PHE A 126 -9.01 -7.48 -0.08
C PHE A 126 -9.49 -6.27 0.75
N SER A 127 -10.54 -6.43 1.56
CA SER A 127 -11.11 -5.35 2.36
C SER A 127 -10.07 -4.73 3.30
N GLY A 128 -9.99 -3.40 3.32
CA GLY A 128 -8.99 -2.62 4.05
C GLY A 128 -7.55 -2.76 3.56
N ALA A 129 -7.28 -3.53 2.49
CA ALA A 129 -5.95 -3.64 1.92
C ALA A 129 -5.49 -2.34 1.27
N LYS A 130 -4.18 -2.08 1.28
CA LYS A 130 -3.55 -0.89 0.70
C LYS A 130 -2.66 -1.28 -0.47
N PHE A 131 -2.90 -0.70 -1.64
CA PHE A 131 -2.18 -1.00 -2.88
C PHE A 131 -1.36 0.21 -3.31
N PHE A 132 -0.20 0.34 -2.69
CA PHE A 132 0.68 1.48 -2.85
C PHE A 132 1.43 1.47 -4.19
N GLY A 133 1.88 0.30 -4.62
CA GLY A 133 2.52 0.09 -5.92
C GLY A 133 1.53 -0.23 -7.04
N SER A 134 2.06 -0.71 -8.17
CA SER A 134 1.24 -1.09 -9.33
C SER A 134 0.65 -2.48 -9.07
N THR A 135 -0.66 -2.60 -9.15
CA THR A 135 -1.34 -3.88 -8.95
C THR A 135 -2.07 -4.28 -10.21
N THR A 136 -1.99 -5.55 -10.58
CA THR A 136 -2.70 -6.06 -11.76
C THR A 136 -3.48 -7.32 -11.41
N PHE A 137 -4.74 -7.33 -11.82
CA PHE A 137 -5.64 -8.48 -11.84
C PHE A 137 -5.90 -8.89 -13.30
N ASP A 138 -5.06 -8.48 -14.25
CA ASP A 138 -5.39 -8.58 -15.67
C ASP A 138 -5.64 -10.01 -16.13
N ASN A 139 -6.73 -10.22 -16.87
CA ASN A 139 -7.16 -11.55 -17.34
C ASN A 139 -7.43 -12.56 -16.21
N SER A 140 -7.63 -12.11 -14.96
CA SER A 140 -8.07 -12.97 -13.87
C SER A 140 -9.58 -13.25 -13.94
N THR A 141 -9.99 -14.35 -13.33
CA THR A 141 -11.41 -14.76 -13.24
C THR A 141 -11.81 -14.92 -11.78
N PHE A 142 -12.90 -14.27 -11.38
CA PHE A 142 -13.55 -14.43 -10.07
C PHE A 142 -14.89 -15.14 -10.26
N PHE A 143 -15.01 -16.36 -9.72
CA PHE A 143 -16.21 -17.18 -9.86
C PHE A 143 -17.29 -16.84 -8.80
N GLU A 144 -16.89 -16.22 -7.69
CA GLU A 144 -17.79 -15.83 -6.58
C GLU A 144 -17.54 -14.39 -6.13
N LYS A 145 -17.55 -14.12 -4.82
CA LYS A 145 -17.41 -12.78 -4.23
C LYS A 145 -15.98 -12.25 -4.42
N ALA A 146 -15.87 -11.00 -4.85
CA ALA A 146 -14.64 -10.22 -4.81
C ALA A 146 -14.88 -8.94 -4.01
N LEU A 147 -14.20 -8.79 -2.88
CA LEU A 147 -14.44 -7.70 -1.93
C LEU A 147 -13.24 -6.75 -1.85
N PHE A 148 -13.47 -5.46 -2.09
CA PHE A 148 -12.50 -4.37 -2.00
C PHE A 148 -12.99 -3.27 -1.06
N GLU A 149 -13.76 -3.62 -0.02
CA GLU A 149 -14.36 -2.64 0.88
C GLU A 149 -13.26 -1.87 1.62
N LYS A 150 -13.27 -0.55 1.47
CA LYS A 150 -12.36 0.43 2.06
C LYS A 150 -10.89 0.12 1.74
N SER A 151 -10.63 -0.61 0.64
CA SER A 151 -9.28 -0.76 0.12
C SER A 151 -8.75 0.59 -0.34
N ASP A 152 -7.51 0.89 0.06
CA ASP A 152 -6.84 2.11 -0.37
C ASP A 152 -6.00 1.84 -1.62
N PHE A 153 -6.44 2.37 -2.75
CA PHE A 153 -5.68 2.34 -3.98
C PHE A 153 -4.80 3.59 -4.15
N SER A 154 -4.69 4.48 -3.16
CA SER A 154 -3.82 5.64 -3.21
C SER A 154 -2.32 5.27 -3.28
N HIS A 155 -1.48 6.23 -3.62
CA HIS A 155 -0.03 6.00 -3.77
C HIS A 155 0.66 6.24 -2.43
N GLU A 156 1.53 5.33 -1.97
CA GLU A 156 2.43 5.58 -0.83
C GLU A 156 3.54 6.56 -1.19
N LEU A 157 4.10 6.42 -2.40
CA LEU A 157 5.32 7.12 -2.76
C LEU A 157 4.98 8.33 -3.61
N LEU A 158 5.35 9.51 -3.11
CA LEU A 158 5.24 10.81 -3.78
C LEU A 158 5.73 10.74 -5.23
N VAL A 159 6.82 9.99 -5.46
CA VAL A 159 7.47 9.83 -6.78
C VAL A 159 6.62 9.10 -7.80
N ASN A 160 5.61 8.34 -7.37
CA ASN A 160 4.74 7.62 -8.29
C ASN A 160 3.79 8.55 -9.05
N CYS A 161 3.67 9.83 -8.66
CA CYS A 161 2.87 10.80 -9.41
C CYS A 161 3.36 11.03 -10.85
N LEU A 162 4.62 10.66 -11.15
CA LEU A 162 5.23 10.72 -12.48
C LEU A 162 5.15 9.40 -13.26
N ASN A 163 4.64 8.33 -12.66
CA ASN A 163 4.51 7.03 -13.32
C ASN A 163 3.06 6.82 -13.79
N PRO A 164 2.76 6.98 -15.09
CA PRO A 164 1.41 6.78 -15.61
C PRO A 164 0.97 5.31 -15.63
N TYR A 165 1.82 4.35 -15.27
CA TYR A 165 1.46 2.93 -15.13
C TYR A 165 1.43 2.45 -13.68
N ASN A 166 1.59 3.34 -12.70
CA ASN A 166 1.32 2.97 -11.31
C ASN A 166 -0.20 2.87 -11.11
N MET A 167 -0.82 1.87 -11.73
CA MET A 167 -2.27 1.67 -11.78
C MET A 167 -2.69 0.47 -10.93
N ILE A 168 -3.98 0.40 -10.66
CA ILE A 168 -4.65 -0.82 -10.21
C ILE A 168 -5.46 -1.31 -11.40
N SER A 169 -4.92 -2.29 -12.11
CA SER A 169 -5.48 -2.76 -13.38
C SER A 169 -6.42 -3.94 -13.13
N PHE A 170 -7.66 -3.79 -13.55
CA PHE A 170 -8.63 -4.86 -13.71
C PHE A 170 -8.92 -5.03 -15.20
N ARG A 171 -7.90 -5.10 -16.06
CA ARG A 171 -8.12 -5.19 -17.51
C ARG A 171 -8.49 -6.61 -17.91
N ARG A 172 -9.57 -6.77 -18.68
CA ARG A 172 -10.08 -8.08 -19.12
C ARG A 172 -10.34 -9.04 -17.95
N VAL A 173 -10.79 -8.52 -16.81
CA VAL A 173 -11.21 -9.34 -15.68
C VAL A 173 -12.57 -9.91 -15.97
N GLU A 174 -12.75 -11.18 -15.64
CA GLU A 174 -14.04 -11.87 -15.70
C GLU A 174 -14.61 -11.99 -14.29
N PHE A 175 -15.79 -11.42 -14.08
CA PHE A 175 -16.59 -11.60 -12.87
C PHE A 175 -17.81 -12.44 -13.25
N GLU A 176 -17.83 -13.71 -12.83
CA GLU A 176 -18.95 -14.62 -13.13
C GLU A 176 -20.25 -14.21 -12.41
N LYS A 177 -20.09 -13.60 -11.23
CA LYS A 177 -21.19 -13.08 -10.41
C LYS A 177 -20.95 -11.61 -10.11
N PRO A 178 -21.09 -10.72 -11.11
CA PRO A 178 -20.74 -9.31 -10.94
C PRO A 178 -21.54 -8.62 -9.82
N GLU A 179 -22.77 -9.07 -9.54
CA GLU A 179 -23.60 -8.60 -8.43
C GLU A 179 -23.05 -8.92 -7.03
N LYS A 180 -22.04 -9.78 -6.95
CA LYS A 180 -21.31 -10.12 -5.72
C LYS A 180 -19.97 -9.41 -5.59
N VAL A 181 -19.57 -8.62 -6.59
CA VAL A 181 -18.35 -7.82 -6.57
C VAL A 181 -18.65 -6.50 -5.90
N VAL A 182 -17.83 -6.13 -4.91
CA VAL A 182 -18.04 -4.93 -4.09
C VAL A 182 -16.78 -4.08 -4.07
N PHE A 183 -16.93 -2.86 -4.57
CA PHE A 183 -16.03 -1.75 -4.34
C PHE A 183 -16.80 -0.72 -3.51
N ASP A 184 -16.45 -0.61 -2.22
CA ASP A 184 -17.10 0.33 -1.30
C ASP A 184 -16.05 1.20 -0.64
N GLY A 185 -16.11 2.52 -0.74
CA GLY A 185 -15.17 3.39 -0.02
C GLY A 185 -13.74 3.41 -0.59
N CYS A 186 -13.53 2.97 -1.84
CA CYS A 186 -12.20 2.92 -2.46
C CYS A 186 -11.81 4.25 -3.14
N ASP A 187 -10.51 4.55 -3.20
CA ASP A 187 -9.95 5.62 -4.05
C ASP A 187 -9.76 5.13 -5.49
N MET A 188 -10.69 5.42 -6.38
CA MET A 188 -10.68 4.89 -7.75
C MET A 188 -9.78 5.68 -8.72
N LYS A 189 -8.99 6.65 -8.25
CA LYS A 189 -8.22 7.56 -9.13
C LYS A 189 -7.17 6.88 -10.00
N ARG A 190 -6.79 5.64 -9.70
CA ARG A 190 -5.80 4.84 -10.45
C ARG A 190 -6.34 3.52 -10.97
N VAL A 191 -7.65 3.29 -10.80
CA VAL A 191 -8.26 2.01 -11.14
C VAL A 191 -8.66 2.03 -12.61
N SER A 192 -8.27 0.97 -13.32
CA SER A 192 -8.61 0.74 -14.72
C SER A 192 -9.53 -0.46 -14.86
N PHE A 193 -10.59 -0.34 -15.65
CA PHE A 193 -11.50 -1.45 -16.00
C PHE A 193 -11.57 -1.66 -17.52
N ILE A 194 -10.51 -1.29 -18.26
CA ILE A 194 -10.48 -1.44 -19.71
C ILE A 194 -10.81 -2.90 -20.10
N HIS A 195 -11.79 -3.07 -20.99
CA HIS A 195 -12.26 -4.38 -21.46
C HIS A 195 -12.82 -5.31 -20.38
N THR A 196 -13.29 -4.77 -19.26
CA THR A 196 -13.97 -5.54 -18.21
C THR A 196 -15.44 -5.18 -18.20
N ASN A 197 -16.30 -6.20 -18.09
CA ASN A 197 -17.73 -5.96 -17.90
C ASN A 197 -17.97 -5.46 -16.47
N ILE A 198 -18.38 -4.20 -16.34
CA ILE A 198 -18.67 -3.57 -15.05
C ILE A 198 -20.17 -3.50 -14.74
N GLU A 199 -21.01 -4.06 -15.60
CA GLU A 199 -22.45 -4.14 -15.34
C GLU A 199 -22.71 -4.93 -14.06
N ARG A 200 -23.66 -4.46 -13.24
CA ARG A 200 -24.09 -5.09 -11.98
C ARG A 200 -23.04 -5.15 -10.86
N ILE A 201 -21.83 -4.64 -11.05
CA ILE A 201 -20.86 -4.47 -9.94
C ILE A 201 -21.37 -3.44 -8.93
N ASN A 202 -21.18 -3.71 -7.64
CA ASN A 202 -21.55 -2.78 -6.58
C ASN A 202 -20.46 -1.74 -6.37
N PHE A 203 -20.66 -0.54 -6.90
CA PHE A 203 -19.83 0.63 -6.66
C PHE A 203 -20.50 1.56 -5.63
N ARG A 204 -19.88 1.74 -4.45
CA ARG A 204 -20.45 2.52 -3.34
C ARG A 204 -19.38 3.44 -2.73
N ASN A 205 -19.77 4.66 -2.31
CA ASN A 205 -18.89 5.58 -1.58
C ASN A 205 -17.50 5.82 -2.22
N LEU A 206 -17.41 5.82 -3.55
CA LEU A 206 -16.13 5.85 -4.26
C LEU A 206 -15.59 7.26 -4.45
N LYS A 207 -14.27 7.38 -4.40
CA LYS A 207 -13.57 8.63 -4.71
C LYS A 207 -12.96 8.56 -6.10
N TRP A 208 -13.53 9.30 -7.04
CA TRP A 208 -13.01 9.41 -8.41
C TRP A 208 -12.05 10.61 -8.57
N ASN A 209 -11.37 10.69 -9.72
CA ASN A 209 -10.51 11.82 -10.06
C ASN A 209 -11.31 12.96 -10.73
N GLY A 210 -12.32 13.48 -10.03
CA GLY A 210 -13.31 14.38 -10.62
C GLY A 210 -14.15 13.64 -11.68
N TYR A 211 -14.31 14.23 -12.86
CA TYR A 211 -15.06 13.64 -13.98
C TYR A 211 -14.24 12.72 -14.89
N LYS A 212 -12.93 12.59 -14.63
CA LYS A 212 -12.00 11.86 -15.49
C LYS A 212 -11.63 10.52 -14.85
N ILE A 213 -11.96 9.42 -15.52
CA ILE A 213 -11.51 8.08 -15.10
C ILE A 213 -10.05 7.85 -15.51
N TYR A 214 -9.40 6.87 -14.89
CA TYR A 214 -8.00 6.58 -15.18
C TYR A 214 -7.77 6.18 -16.64
N ASP A 215 -8.73 5.47 -17.23
CA ASP A 215 -8.63 4.97 -18.61
C ASP A 215 -8.63 6.11 -19.64
N GLU A 216 -9.43 7.14 -19.42
CA GLU A 216 -9.43 8.36 -20.22
C GLU A 216 -8.08 9.09 -20.09
N LYS A 217 -7.52 9.16 -18.88
CA LYS A 217 -6.17 9.68 -18.65
C LYS A 217 -5.14 8.89 -19.46
N LEU A 218 -5.17 7.56 -19.43
CA LEU A 218 -4.26 6.74 -20.22
C LEU A 218 -4.43 6.98 -21.73
N LEU A 219 -5.66 7.07 -22.22
CA LEU A 219 -5.95 7.33 -23.64
C LEU A 219 -5.41 8.69 -24.09
N LEU A 220 -5.60 9.73 -23.29
CA LEU A 220 -5.07 11.06 -23.57
C LEU A 220 -3.53 11.07 -23.56
N LEU A 221 -2.91 10.40 -22.58
CA LEU A 221 -1.46 10.25 -22.52
C LEU A 221 -0.91 9.42 -23.69
N LYS A 222 -1.66 8.44 -24.20
CA LYS A 222 -1.28 7.66 -25.38
C LYS A 222 -1.29 8.51 -26.66
N ASN A 223 -2.34 9.32 -26.85
CA ASN A 223 -2.59 9.98 -28.14
C ASN A 223 -2.12 11.44 -28.22
N SER A 224 -1.82 12.11 -27.10
CA SER A 224 -1.47 13.52 -27.09
C SER A 224 -0.11 13.79 -26.44
N GLU A 225 0.84 14.28 -27.23
CA GLU A 225 2.13 14.74 -26.69
C GLU A 225 1.96 15.93 -25.74
N LYS A 226 0.98 16.80 -25.99
CA LYS A 226 0.65 17.91 -25.09
C LYS A 226 0.25 17.40 -23.71
N GLU A 227 -0.67 16.42 -23.65
CA GLU A 227 -1.14 15.83 -22.39
C GLU A 227 -0.01 15.12 -21.64
N ARG A 228 0.88 14.43 -22.36
CA ARG A 228 2.08 13.82 -21.76
C ARG A 228 3.00 14.86 -21.12
N LYS A 229 3.27 15.96 -21.83
CA LYS A 229 4.09 17.06 -21.29
C LYS A 229 3.44 17.65 -20.05
N GLU A 230 2.15 17.94 -20.13
CA GLU A 230 1.38 18.54 -19.03
C GLU A 230 1.34 17.61 -17.79
N PHE A 231 1.15 16.32 -17.98
CA PHE A 231 1.21 15.33 -16.89
C PHE A 231 2.57 15.36 -16.17
N VAL A 232 3.68 15.35 -16.93
CA VAL A 232 5.02 15.41 -16.35
C VAL A 232 5.28 16.76 -15.68
N GLU A 233 4.86 17.87 -16.29
CA GLU A 233 4.97 19.22 -15.73
C GLU A 233 4.23 19.33 -14.38
N ASN A 234 3.01 18.83 -14.33
CA ASN A 234 2.16 18.84 -13.13
C ASN A 234 2.76 17.96 -12.02
N GLY A 235 3.20 16.74 -12.36
CA GLY A 235 3.89 15.87 -11.40
C GLY A 235 5.18 16.50 -10.87
N ARG A 236 5.97 17.13 -11.73
CA ARG A 236 7.19 17.85 -11.32
C ARG A 236 6.88 19.05 -10.42
N ARG A 237 5.85 19.83 -10.72
CA ARG A 237 5.43 20.96 -9.89
C ARG A 237 5.01 20.48 -8.50
N LYS A 238 4.25 19.38 -8.42
CA LYS A 238 3.87 18.74 -7.16
C LYS A 238 5.10 18.29 -6.37
N LEU A 239 6.03 17.58 -7.00
CA LEU A 239 7.26 17.13 -6.34
C LEU A 239 8.16 18.28 -5.88
N LYS A 240 8.24 19.38 -6.63
CA LYS A 240 8.96 20.59 -6.21
C LYS A 240 8.36 21.20 -4.95
N LYS A 241 7.03 21.35 -4.89
CA LYS A 241 6.35 21.81 -3.67
C LYS A 241 6.65 20.93 -2.46
N ILE A 242 6.73 19.61 -2.68
CA ILE A 242 7.10 18.69 -1.59
C ILE A 242 8.56 18.87 -1.17
N LEU A 243 9.50 19.11 -2.09
CA LEU A 243 10.88 19.45 -1.72
C LEU A 243 10.94 20.74 -0.89
N GLU A 244 10.21 21.78 -1.29
CA GLU A 244 10.09 23.03 -0.55
C GLU A 244 9.51 22.79 0.86
N GLY A 245 8.46 21.96 0.98
CA GLY A 245 7.91 21.54 2.29
C GLY A 245 8.88 20.73 3.14
N LEU A 246 9.65 19.81 2.54
CA LEU A 246 10.68 19.02 3.24
C LEU A 246 11.87 19.89 3.70
N ASN A 247 12.13 21.00 3.04
CA ASN A 247 13.11 22.02 3.45
C ASN A 247 12.53 23.03 4.44
N GLU A 248 11.25 22.92 4.80
CA GLU A 248 10.53 23.87 5.66
C GLU A 248 10.47 25.29 5.06
N GLU A 249 10.66 25.42 3.74
CA GLU A 249 10.62 26.68 2.98
C GLU A 249 9.19 27.15 2.73
N VAL A 250 8.21 26.23 2.73
CA VAL A 250 6.79 26.51 2.47
C VAL A 250 5.91 25.87 3.55
N LYS A 251 5.00 26.66 4.14
CA LYS A 251 3.94 26.18 5.04
C LYS A 251 2.64 25.97 4.26
N ASP A 252 2.55 24.83 3.58
CA ASP A 252 1.36 24.39 2.85
C ASP A 252 0.80 23.14 3.55
N ASN A 253 -0.43 23.24 4.07
CA ASN A 253 -1.05 22.16 4.86
C ASN A 253 -1.23 20.88 4.05
N GLU A 254 -1.59 20.96 2.77
CA GLU A 254 -1.79 19.78 1.92
C GLU A 254 -0.45 19.07 1.66
N VAL A 255 0.61 19.86 1.41
CA VAL A 255 1.96 19.33 1.24
C VAL A 255 2.48 18.67 2.53
N ASN A 256 2.24 19.30 3.68
CA ASN A 256 2.66 18.76 4.97
C ASN A 256 1.92 17.46 5.31
N GLU A 257 0.62 17.38 5.03
CA GLU A 257 -0.15 16.14 5.18
C GLU A 257 0.38 15.01 4.28
N GLU A 258 0.78 15.31 3.05
CA GLU A 258 1.39 14.30 2.16
C GLU A 258 2.75 13.82 2.66
N ILE A 259 3.59 14.73 3.14
CA ILE A 259 4.88 14.38 3.74
C ILE A 259 4.68 13.52 4.99
N GLU A 260 3.78 13.93 5.88
CA GLU A 260 3.49 13.22 7.12
C GLU A 260 2.97 11.80 6.84
N LYS A 261 2.10 11.61 5.84
CA LYS A 261 1.64 10.27 5.43
C LYS A 261 2.79 9.36 5.00
N VAL A 262 3.74 9.89 4.24
CA VAL A 262 4.93 9.13 3.79
C VAL A 262 5.81 8.77 4.99
N LEU A 263 6.02 9.72 5.91
CA LEU A 263 6.82 9.49 7.11
C LEU A 263 6.15 8.49 8.06
N GLU A 264 4.83 8.55 8.25
CA GLU A 264 4.05 7.56 9.01
C GLU A 264 4.16 6.15 8.43
N LEU A 265 4.36 6.01 7.11
CA LEU A 265 4.59 4.71 6.49
C LEU A 265 6.02 4.21 6.68
N ARG A 266 7.02 5.10 6.69
CA ARG A 266 8.44 4.73 6.73
C ARG A 266 9.02 4.61 8.14
N ILE A 267 8.64 5.52 9.01
CA ILE A 267 9.15 5.65 10.38
C ILE A 267 8.02 5.84 11.41
N PRO A 268 6.96 5.00 11.41
CA PRO A 268 5.80 5.16 12.29
C PRO A 268 6.19 5.21 13.78
N ASN A 269 7.16 4.39 14.19
CA ASN A 269 7.58 4.30 15.60
C ASN A 269 8.32 5.57 16.05
N VAL A 270 9.17 6.14 15.18
CA VAL A 270 9.91 7.37 15.47
C VAL A 270 8.92 8.51 15.68
N LEU A 271 7.96 8.68 14.76
CA LEU A 271 6.93 9.72 14.88
C LEU A 271 6.05 9.53 16.12
N LYS A 272 5.66 8.28 16.43
CA LYS A 272 4.89 7.97 17.62
C LYS A 272 5.64 8.35 18.89
N GLU A 273 6.92 7.95 19.01
CA GLU A 273 7.74 8.23 20.18
C GLU A 273 8.00 9.73 20.36
N ILE A 274 8.25 10.46 19.26
CA ILE A 274 8.35 11.93 19.27
C ILE A 274 7.08 12.54 19.87
N ARG A 275 5.90 12.19 19.37
CA ARG A 275 4.62 12.73 19.88
C ARG A 275 4.37 12.40 21.34
N GLU A 276 4.73 11.19 21.77
CA GLU A 276 4.61 10.76 23.16
C GLU A 276 5.54 11.58 24.09
N LEU A 277 6.79 11.80 23.69
CA LEU A 277 7.75 12.59 24.46
C LEU A 277 7.40 14.09 24.47
N GLU A 278 6.92 14.64 23.36
CA GLU A 278 6.46 16.03 23.27
C GLU A 278 5.25 16.31 24.19
N SER A 279 4.41 15.31 24.44
CA SER A 279 3.23 15.43 25.30
C SER A 279 3.55 15.46 26.82
N LYS A 280 4.78 15.11 27.22
CA LYS A 280 5.21 15.02 28.63
C LYS A 280 5.97 16.27 29.08
N LYS A 281 5.97 16.53 30.40
CA LYS A 281 6.83 17.57 31.01
C LYS A 281 8.28 17.08 30.99
N ARG A 282 9.08 17.66 30.08
CA ARG A 282 10.45 17.23 29.76
C ARG A 282 11.38 17.18 30.98
N VAL A 283 12.08 16.05 31.16
CA VAL A 283 13.23 15.88 32.05
C VAL A 283 14.48 15.56 31.21
N GLY A 284 15.70 15.87 31.66
CA GLY A 284 16.92 15.86 30.84
C GLY A 284 17.19 14.60 29.98
N TYR A 285 16.84 13.40 30.45
CA TYR A 285 16.94 12.16 29.65
C TYR A 285 15.97 12.12 28.46
N GLU A 286 14.75 12.65 28.64
CA GLU A 286 13.73 12.70 27.58
C GLU A 286 14.14 13.69 26.47
N GLU A 287 14.89 14.73 26.81
CA GLU A 287 15.41 15.70 25.84
C GLU A 287 16.52 15.11 24.96
N GLU A 288 17.43 14.31 25.55
CA GLU A 288 18.46 13.60 24.79
C GLU A 288 17.85 12.59 23.81
N ARG A 289 16.91 11.77 24.27
CA ARG A 289 16.19 10.82 23.42
C ARG A 289 15.41 11.50 22.30
N LEU A 290 14.74 12.62 22.60
CA LEU A 290 14.00 13.39 21.61
C LEU A 290 14.92 13.94 20.51
N ASN A 291 16.13 14.40 20.86
CA ASN A 291 17.12 14.84 19.90
C ASN A 291 17.59 13.70 18.97
N GLU A 292 17.81 12.49 19.51
CA GLU A 292 18.13 11.31 18.68
C GLU A 292 17.03 11.01 17.66
N LEU A 293 15.77 11.02 18.10
CA LEU A 293 14.61 10.76 17.24
C LEU A 293 14.45 11.82 16.15
N TYR A 294 14.69 13.10 16.46
CA TYR A 294 14.69 14.15 15.44
C TYR A 294 15.81 13.99 14.42
N GLU A 295 16.99 13.49 14.83
CA GLU A 295 18.06 13.16 13.88
C GLU A 295 17.70 11.95 12.99
N GLU A 296 16.99 10.95 13.51
CA GLU A 296 16.43 9.87 12.69
C GLU A 296 15.39 10.39 11.69
N LEU A 297 14.46 11.23 12.15
CA LEU A 297 13.46 11.90 11.30
C LEU A 297 14.13 12.72 10.20
N LYS A 298 15.16 13.48 10.53
CA LYS A 298 15.93 14.30 9.58
C LYS A 298 16.62 13.44 8.53
N LYS A 299 17.26 12.33 8.94
CA LYS A 299 17.87 11.36 8.00
C LYS A 299 16.82 10.80 7.04
N GLU A 300 15.62 10.47 7.51
CA GLU A 300 14.57 9.96 6.62
C GLU A 300 14.02 11.04 5.69
N LYS A 301 13.80 12.27 6.17
CA LYS A 301 13.46 13.42 5.30
C LYS A 301 14.51 13.61 4.20
N GLU A 302 15.81 13.50 4.50
CA GLU A 302 16.88 13.58 3.49
C GLU A 302 16.85 12.43 2.48
N LYS A 303 16.53 11.20 2.89
CA LYS A 303 16.30 10.10 1.94
C LYS A 303 15.14 10.40 1.00
N ILE A 304 14.01 10.88 1.53
CA ILE A 304 12.84 11.27 0.73
C ILE A 304 13.22 12.39 -0.25
N LYS A 305 13.94 13.42 0.19
CA LYS A 305 14.44 14.49 -0.70
C LYS A 305 15.27 13.94 -1.84
N ASN A 306 16.20 13.02 -1.56
CA ASN A 306 17.02 12.38 -2.58
C ASN A 306 16.17 11.59 -3.59
N GLU A 307 15.19 10.81 -3.12
CA GLU A 307 14.27 10.06 -3.99
C GLU A 307 13.44 10.99 -4.88
N VAL A 308 12.91 12.08 -4.31
CA VAL A 308 12.12 13.07 -5.05
C VAL A 308 12.99 13.78 -6.10
N ASN A 309 14.20 14.20 -5.74
CA ASN A 309 15.16 14.80 -6.66
C ASN A 309 15.51 13.85 -7.82
N GLU A 310 15.78 12.58 -7.52
CA GLU A 310 16.06 11.57 -8.54
C GLU A 310 14.84 11.30 -9.43
N ALA A 311 13.63 11.31 -8.88
CA ALA A 311 12.40 11.17 -9.67
C ALA A 311 12.21 12.36 -10.64
N ILE A 312 12.43 13.60 -10.19
CA ILE A 312 12.39 14.80 -11.04
C ILE A 312 13.44 14.72 -12.15
N LYS A 313 14.68 14.35 -11.83
CA LYS A 313 15.77 14.18 -12.82
C LYS A 313 15.44 13.09 -13.84
N LYS A 314 14.89 11.95 -13.40
CA LYS A 314 14.48 10.86 -14.29
C LYS A 314 13.35 11.30 -15.23
N ALA A 315 12.33 12.00 -14.72
CA ALA A 315 11.27 12.54 -15.56
C ALA A 315 11.79 13.49 -16.67
N LEU A 316 12.80 14.30 -16.35
CA LEU A 316 13.47 15.18 -17.32
C LEU A 316 14.20 14.39 -18.42
N LYS A 317 14.92 13.34 -18.06
CA LYS A 317 15.76 12.57 -18.98
C LYS A 317 14.98 11.54 -19.81
N LYS A 318 13.88 11.02 -19.25
CA LYS A 318 13.15 9.85 -19.76
C LYS A 318 11.72 10.15 -20.23
N TYR A 319 11.37 11.41 -20.47
CA TYR A 319 10.05 11.79 -20.99
C TYR A 319 9.58 10.86 -22.13
N LYS A 320 10.43 10.59 -23.14
CA LYS A 320 10.06 9.66 -24.22
C LYS A 320 9.92 8.22 -23.72
N GLU A 321 10.87 7.71 -22.94
CA GLU A 321 10.89 6.32 -22.45
C GLU A 321 9.69 5.97 -21.55
N ILE A 322 9.26 6.89 -20.69
CA ILE A 322 8.05 6.72 -19.85
C ILE A 322 6.85 6.42 -20.73
N PHE A 323 6.76 7.03 -21.91
CA PHE A 323 5.62 6.90 -22.80
C PHE A 323 5.83 5.92 -23.97
N ILE A 324 7.00 5.28 -24.09
CA ILE A 324 7.25 4.24 -25.11
C ILE A 324 6.28 3.06 -24.93
N GLY A 325 5.95 2.67 -23.70
CA GLY A 325 4.99 1.60 -23.41
C GLY A 325 3.57 1.90 -23.92
N LEU A 326 3.10 3.14 -23.73
CA LEU A 326 1.81 3.63 -24.20
C LEU A 326 1.70 3.64 -25.73
N MET A 327 2.83 3.77 -26.45
CA MET A 327 2.84 3.75 -27.92
C MET A 327 2.95 2.34 -28.52
N LYS A 328 3.33 1.33 -27.72
CA LYS A 328 3.55 -0.06 -28.17
C LYS A 328 2.38 -1.02 -27.86
N THR A 329 1.50 -0.64 -26.95
CA THR A 329 0.23 -1.30 -26.62
C THR A 329 -0.89 -0.48 -27.21
#